data_AF-A0A7J2L3C4-F1
#
_entry.id   AF-A0A7J2L3C4-F1
#
_cell.length_a   1.000
_cell.length_b   1.000
_cell.length_c   1.000
_cell.angle_alpha   90.00
_cell.angle_beta   90.00
_cell.angle_gamma   90.00
#
_symmetry.space_group_name_H-M   'P 1'
#
loop_
_entity.id
_entity.type
_entity.pdbx_description
1 polymer ?
#
loop_
_entity_poly.entity_id
_entity_poly.type
_entity_poly.pdbx_seq_one_letter_code
_entity_poly.pdbx_strand_id
1 'polypeptide(L)'
;NLERDDHISMANSIDLRLPYLHDDVIKFALRLPTRFKIYNGIRKYILRKTAEKMGVPKEIVYAEKKAIQYSTGISKYFEKKAKKLGMDLREYFRFIYKKSE
;
A
#
# COMPACT_ATOMS: atom_id res chain seq x y z
N ASN A 1 5.35 4.90 5.67
CA ASN A 1 4.07 5.11 4.96
C ASN A 1 3.29 6.26 5.56
N LEU A 2 2.87 6.19 6.84
CA LEU A 2 2.07 7.26 7.46
C LEU A 2 2.64 8.66 7.26
N GLU A 3 3.84 8.92 7.75
CA GLU A 3 4.47 10.26 7.67
C GLU A 3 4.44 10.86 6.26
N ARG A 4 4.91 10.11 5.27
CA ARG A 4 4.89 10.53 3.86
C ARG A 4 3.47 10.80 3.36
N ASP A 5 2.54 9.89 3.64
CA ASP A 5 1.17 10.00 3.13
C ASP A 5 0.44 11.18 3.79
N ASP A 6 0.70 11.42 5.08
CA ASP A 6 0.18 12.53 5.88
C ASP A 6 0.68 13.88 5.35
N HIS A 7 1.99 14.04 5.15
CA HIS A 7 2.56 15.25 4.56
C HIS A 7 1.97 15.59 3.19
N ILE A 8 1.79 14.60 2.31
CA ILE A 8 1.19 14.82 1.00
C ILE A 8 -0.27 15.25 1.12
N SER A 9 -1.04 14.61 2.02
CA SER A 9 -2.46 14.94 2.19
C SER A 9 -2.69 16.33 2.81
N MET A 10 -1.94 16.68 3.85
CA MET A 10 -2.01 17.99 4.50
C MET A 10 -1.60 19.12 3.57
N ALA A 11 -0.57 18.90 2.73
CA ALA A 11 -0.19 19.86 1.69
C ALA A 11 -1.34 20.15 0.70
N ASN A 12 -2.32 19.24 0.60
CA ASN A 12 -3.51 19.39 -0.24
C ASN A 12 -4.78 19.69 0.59
N SER A 13 -4.67 20.06 1.87
CA SER A 13 -5.79 20.30 2.79
C SER A 13 -6.77 19.12 2.90
N ILE A 14 -6.26 17.89 2.78
CA ILE A 14 -7.04 16.64 2.89
C ILE A 14 -6.67 15.95 4.20
N ASP A 15 -7.69 15.57 4.98
CA ASP A 15 -7.54 14.75 6.19
C ASP A 15 -7.64 13.24 5.86
N LEU A 16 -6.55 12.50 6.06
CA LEU A 16 -6.50 11.06 5.79
C LEU A 16 -7.10 10.24 6.94
N ARG A 17 -8.17 9.50 6.64
CA ARG A 17 -8.73 8.50 7.58
C ARG A 17 -8.15 7.12 7.30
N LEU A 18 -7.67 6.47 8.36
CA LEU A 18 -7.01 5.16 8.30
C LEU A 18 -7.73 4.13 9.18
N PRO A 19 -8.93 3.62 8.78
CA PRO A 19 -9.77 2.78 9.65
C PRO A 19 -9.07 1.53 10.21
N TYR A 20 -8.14 0.93 9.46
CA TYR A 20 -7.39 -0.23 9.91
C TYR A 20 -6.39 0.07 11.04
N LEU A 21 -6.10 1.34 11.30
CA LEU A 21 -5.25 1.78 12.42
C LEU A 21 -6.04 2.16 13.66
N HIS A 22 -7.36 2.01 13.65
CA HIS A 22 -8.17 2.21 14.85
C HIS A 22 -7.77 1.21 15.94
N ASP A 23 -7.66 1.66 17.18
CA ASP A 23 -7.20 0.87 18.32
C ASP A 23 -7.92 -0.47 18.45
N ASP A 24 -9.24 -0.48 18.32
CA ASP A 24 -10.04 -1.70 18.45
C ASP A 24 -9.75 -2.71 17.34
N VAL A 25 -9.51 -2.22 16.11
CA VAL A 25 -9.14 -3.07 14.97
C VAL A 25 -7.76 -3.67 15.20
N ILE A 26 -6.80 -2.87 15.69
CA ILE A 26 -5.45 -3.34 16.02
C ILE A 26 -5.51 -4.38 17.15
N LYS A 27 -6.17 -4.07 18.26
CA LYS A 27 -6.30 -4.98 19.42
C LYS A 27 -6.96 -6.31 19.01
N PHE A 28 -8.01 -6.26 18.20
CA PHE A 28 -8.63 -7.45 17.63
C PHE A 28 -7.65 -8.23 16.75
N ALA A 29 -6.98 -7.56 15.80
CA ALA A 29 -6.06 -8.20 14.88
C ALA A 29 -4.85 -8.83 15.60
N LEU A 30 -4.36 -8.24 16.68
CA LEU A 30 -3.26 -8.78 17.49
C LEU A 30 -3.66 -10.06 18.22
N ARG A 31 -4.89 -10.13 18.76
CA ARG A 31 -5.42 -11.31 19.46
C ARG A 31 -5.85 -12.44 18.52
N LEU A 32 -6.06 -12.14 17.24
CA LEU A 32 -6.58 -13.09 16.27
C LEU A 32 -5.57 -14.22 15.95
N PRO A 33 -5.94 -15.51 16.09
CA PRO A 33 -5.09 -16.63 15.71
C PRO A 33 -4.60 -16.56 14.26
N THR A 34 -3.35 -16.94 14.02
CA THR A 34 -2.70 -16.82 12.70
C THR A 34 -3.45 -17.53 11.57
N ARG A 35 -4.14 -18.65 11.86
CA ARG A 35 -4.98 -19.39 10.89
C ARG A 35 -6.08 -18.53 10.25
N PHE A 36 -6.53 -17.47 10.91
CA PHE A 36 -7.51 -16.54 10.34
C PHE A 36 -6.85 -15.43 9.51
N LYS A 37 -5.56 -15.17 9.69
CA LYS A 37 -4.79 -14.22 8.87
C LYS A 37 -4.30 -14.89 7.58
N ILE A 38 -3.87 -16.15 7.69
CA ILE A 38 -3.34 -16.97 6.59
C ILE A 38 -3.93 -18.37 6.70
N TYR A 39 -4.57 -18.84 5.62
CA TYR A 39 -5.16 -20.18 5.54
C TYR A 39 -4.93 -20.74 4.13
N ASN A 40 -4.36 -21.95 4.01
CA ASN A 40 -4.04 -22.60 2.73
C ASN A 40 -3.33 -21.67 1.73
N GLY A 41 -2.30 -20.94 2.19
CA GLY A 41 -1.53 -19.98 1.37
C GLY A 41 -2.25 -18.64 1.09
N ILE A 42 -3.54 -18.52 1.40
CA ILE A 42 -4.31 -17.29 1.19
C ILE A 42 -4.07 -16.32 2.35
N ARG A 43 -3.42 -15.19 2.05
CA ARG A 43 -3.23 -14.08 3.00
C ARG A 43 -4.50 -13.23 3.12
N LYS A 44 -4.63 -12.55 4.28
CA LYS A 44 -5.78 -11.70 4.64
C LYS A 44 -7.09 -12.51 4.67
N TYR A 45 -7.00 -13.79 5.04
CA TYR A 45 -8.11 -14.73 4.88
C TYR A 45 -9.42 -14.27 5.52
N ILE A 46 -9.37 -13.84 6.79
CA ILE A 46 -10.56 -13.31 7.49
C ILE A 46 -11.16 -12.08 6.80
N LEU A 47 -10.32 -11.15 6.30
CA LEU A 47 -10.81 -9.96 5.60
C LEU A 47 -11.51 -10.33 4.30
N ARG A 48 -10.97 -11.32 3.57
CA ARG A 48 -11.62 -11.84 2.36
C ARG A 48 -12.97 -12.47 2.70
N LYS A 49 -13.04 -13.32 3.74
CA LYS A 49 -14.30 -13.92 4.20
C LYS A 49 -15.33 -12.90 4.67
N THR A 50 -14.90 -11.87 5.39
CA THR A 50 -15.80 -10.77 5.78
C THR A 50 -16.32 -10.03 4.54
N ALA A 51 -15.46 -9.72 3.56
CA ALA A 51 -15.88 -9.08 2.31
C ALA A 51 -16.87 -9.94 1.50
N GLU A 52 -16.68 -11.26 1.41
CA GLU A 52 -17.67 -12.16 0.79
C GLU A 52 -19.03 -12.07 1.49
N LYS A 53 -19.02 -12.12 2.83
CA LYS A 53 -20.26 -12.03 3.64
C LYS A 53 -20.96 -10.68 3.47
N MET A 54 -20.22 -9.62 3.18
CA MET A 54 -20.76 -8.29 2.90
C MET A 54 -21.23 -8.12 1.45
N GLY A 55 -21.11 -9.15 0.60
CA GLY A 55 -21.57 -9.09 -0.80
C GLY A 55 -20.58 -8.45 -1.76
N VAL A 56 -19.30 -8.32 -1.41
CA VAL A 56 -18.27 -7.84 -2.34
C VAL A 56 -18.05 -8.87 -3.46
N PRO A 57 -18.00 -8.47 -4.74
CA PRO A 57 -17.80 -9.40 -5.86
C PRO A 57 -16.54 -10.26 -5.71
N LYS A 58 -16.63 -11.55 -6.09
CA LYS A 58 -15.57 -12.55 -5.86
C LYS A 58 -14.26 -12.16 -6.54
N GLU A 59 -14.33 -11.55 -7.71
CA GLU A 59 -13.20 -11.04 -8.47
C GLU A 59 -12.41 -9.98 -7.70
N ILE A 60 -13.08 -9.14 -6.89
CA ILE A 60 -12.44 -8.17 -6.01
C ILE A 60 -11.92 -8.85 -4.75
N VAL A 61 -12.75 -9.73 -4.14
CA VAL A 61 -12.40 -10.42 -2.90
C VAL A 61 -11.14 -11.27 -3.06
N TYR A 62 -10.97 -11.95 -4.19
CA TYR A 62 -9.83 -12.84 -4.46
C TYR A 62 -8.75 -12.23 -5.35
N ALA A 63 -8.86 -10.93 -5.67
CA ALA A 63 -7.82 -10.21 -6.38
C ALA A 63 -6.45 -10.36 -5.68
N GLU A 64 -5.42 -10.44 -6.50
CA GLU A 64 -4.04 -10.47 -6.06
C GLU A 64 -3.66 -9.11 -5.42
N LYS A 65 -2.98 -9.15 -4.27
CA LYS A 65 -2.50 -7.91 -3.62
C LYS A 65 -1.31 -7.35 -4.41
N LYS A 66 -1.55 -6.30 -5.19
CA LYS A 66 -0.50 -5.49 -5.82
C LYS A 66 -0.34 -4.18 -5.06
N ALA A 67 0.91 -3.81 -4.77
CA ALA A 67 1.18 -2.51 -4.14
C ALA A 67 1.01 -1.39 -5.19
N ILE A 68 0.52 -0.23 -4.74
CA ILE A 68 0.12 0.89 -5.62
C ILE A 68 1.24 1.29 -6.57
N GLN A 69 2.48 1.34 -6.09
CA GLN A 69 3.63 1.75 -6.89
C GLN A 69 3.91 0.83 -8.11
N TYR A 70 3.53 -0.44 -8.00
CA TYR A 70 3.66 -1.38 -9.11
C TYR A 70 2.44 -1.37 -10.01
N SER A 71 1.23 -1.28 -9.43
CA SER A 71 -0.02 -1.31 -10.21
C SER A 71 -0.22 -0.06 -11.05
N THR A 72 0.22 1.11 -10.59
CA THR A 72 0.16 2.35 -11.38
C THR A 72 1.30 2.48 -12.41
N GLY A 73 2.30 1.60 -12.34
CA GLY A 73 3.47 1.66 -13.21
C GLY A 73 4.48 2.75 -12.85
N ILE A 74 4.29 3.48 -11.74
CA ILE A 74 5.18 4.59 -11.35
C ILE A 74 6.62 4.12 -11.06
N SER A 75 6.79 2.92 -10.49
CA SER A 75 8.13 2.33 -10.30
C SER A 75 8.85 2.15 -11.63
N LYS A 76 8.18 1.56 -12.63
CA LYS A 76 8.74 1.37 -13.98
C LYS A 76 9.04 2.70 -14.67
N TYR A 77 8.20 3.70 -14.46
CA TYR A 77 8.41 5.04 -15.00
C TYR A 77 9.71 5.65 -14.48
N PHE A 78 9.95 5.61 -13.16
CA PHE A 78 11.17 6.16 -12.57
C PHE A 78 12.41 5.34 -12.94
N GLU A 79 12.33 4.01 -12.98
CA GLU A 79 13.43 3.16 -13.45
C GLU A 79 13.84 3.52 -14.89
N LYS A 80 12.86 3.75 -15.78
CA LYS A 80 13.14 4.16 -17.17
C LYS A 80 13.79 5.54 -17.23
N LYS A 81 13.39 6.48 -16.36
CA LYS A 81 14.00 7.82 -16.29
C LYS A 81 15.43 7.77 -15.75
N ALA A 82 15.66 7.01 -14.68
CA ALA A 82 16.99 6.80 -14.11
C ALA A 82 17.95 6.20 -15.15
N LYS A 83 17.52 5.12 -15.83
CA LYS A 83 18.31 4.44 -16.85
C LYS A 83 18.68 5.35 -18.03
N LYS A 84 17.81 6.29 -18.43
CA LYS A 84 18.11 7.28 -19.48
C LYS A 84 19.27 8.22 -19.11
N LEU A 85 19.50 8.42 -17.82
CA LEU A 85 20.59 9.24 -17.28
C LEU A 85 21.80 8.40 -16.86
N GLY A 86 21.80 7.09 -17.12
CA GLY A 86 22.85 6.18 -16.68
C GLY A 86 22.89 5.97 -15.17
N MET A 87 21.82 6.32 -14.46
CA MET A 87 21.73 6.26 -12.99
C MET A 87 20.90 5.06 -12.53
N ASP A 88 21.16 4.61 -11.31
CA ASP A 88 20.21 3.78 -10.57
C ASP A 88 19.08 4.64 -9.95
N LEU A 89 18.06 3.97 -9.38
CA LEU A 89 16.90 4.66 -8.84
C LEU A 89 17.23 5.55 -7.62
N ARG A 90 18.19 5.13 -6.79
CA ARG A 90 18.61 5.89 -5.60
C ARG A 90 19.39 7.13 -6.01
N GLU A 91 20.33 6.98 -6.94
CA GLU A 91 21.09 8.08 -7.52
C GLU A 91 20.15 9.09 -8.18
N TYR A 92 19.20 8.60 -8.97
CA TYR A 92 18.21 9.44 -9.64
C TYR A 92 17.35 10.24 -8.66
N PHE A 93 16.88 9.63 -7.56
CA PHE A 93 16.11 10.38 -6.55
C PHE A 93 16.95 11.39 -5.79
N ARG A 94 18.22 11.08 -5.46
CA ARG A 94 19.13 12.07 -4.87
C ARG A 94 19.39 13.24 -5.82
N PHE A 95 19.55 12.95 -7.11
CA PHE A 95 19.71 13.97 -8.14
C PHE A 95 18.49 14.89 -8.23
N ILE A 96 17.26 14.34 -8.25
CA ILE A 96 16.04 15.16 -8.25
C ILE A 96 15.95 16.01 -6.99
N TYR A 97 16.19 15.41 -5.83
CA TYR A 97 16.06 16.10 -4.54
C TYR A 97 17.00 17.32 -4.44
N LYS A 98 18.27 17.17 -4.87
CA LYS A 98 19.23 18.29 -4.89
C LYS A 98 18.89 19.39 -5.89
N LYS A 99 18.08 19.09 -6.91
CA LYS A 99 17.67 20.07 -7.93
C LYS A 99 16.41 20.84 -7.51
N SER A 100 15.66 20.32 -6.55
CA SER A 100 14.47 20.99 -5.99
C SER A 100 14.78 21.96 -4.85
N GLU A 101 16.01 21.93 -4.32
CA GLU A 101 16.59 22.97 -3.47
C GLU A 101 17.13 24.12 -4.33
#